data_AF-A0A944KGB4-F1
#
_entry.id   AF-A0A944KGB4-F1
#
_cell.length_a   1.000
_cell.length_b   1.000
_cell.length_c   1.000
_cell.angle_alpha   90.00
_cell.angle_beta   90.00
_cell.angle_gamma   90.00
#
_symmetry.space_group_name_H-M   'P 1'
#
loop_
_entity.id
_entity.type
_entity.pdbx_description
1 polymer ?
#
loop_
_entity_poly.entity_id
_entity_poly.type
_entity_poly.pdbx_seq_one_letter_code
_entity_poly.pdbx_strand_id
1 'polypeptide(L)'
;MKPAERPHKTSARTSAKARAAKGSEAFTRGVAALAQYIAREARTVVPRGHTEHLEDGTAVRLGVWLSNQKNRSDRLSEQQLAKLGLDWA
;
A
#
# COMPACT_ATOMS: atom_id res chain seq x y z
N MET A 1 -9.32 -28.48 5.20
CA MET A 1 -10.31 -27.51 4.69
C MET A 1 -10.54 -26.41 5.72
N LYS A 2 -9.85 -25.27 5.65
CA LYS A 2 -10.24 -24.03 6.35
C LYS A 2 -9.79 -22.82 5.53
N PRO A 3 -10.67 -22.20 4.72
CA PRO A 3 -10.38 -20.90 4.15
C PRO A 3 -10.54 -19.87 5.27
N ALA A 4 -9.44 -19.28 5.71
CA ALA A 4 -9.46 -18.16 6.64
C ALA A 4 -10.09 -16.95 5.95
N GLU A 5 -11.34 -16.71 6.32
CA GLU A 5 -12.11 -15.51 6.08
C GLU A 5 -11.25 -14.28 6.32
N ARG A 6 -10.97 -13.52 5.27
CA ARG A 6 -10.30 -12.22 5.35
C ARG A 6 -11.40 -11.17 5.50
N PRO A 7 -11.61 -10.57 6.69
CA PRO A 7 -12.54 -9.46 6.83
C PRO A 7 -11.95 -8.26 6.08
N HIS A 8 -12.39 -8.06 4.84
CA HIS A 8 -12.13 -6.83 4.11
C HIS A 8 -13.11 -5.79 4.68
N LYS A 9 -12.67 -5.03 5.67
CA LYS A 9 -13.37 -3.83 6.12
C LYS A 9 -13.43 -2.83 4.96
N THR A 10 -14.51 -2.91 4.18
CA THR A 10 -14.99 -1.85 3.30
C THR A 10 -15.40 -0.68 4.19
N SER A 11 -14.47 0.23 4.47
CA SER A 11 -14.77 1.45 5.21
C SER A 11 -15.41 2.47 4.27
N ALA A 12 -16.75 2.41 4.28
CA ALA A 12 -17.72 3.50 4.28
C ALA A 12 -17.38 4.78 3.48
N ARG A 13 -18.20 4.97 2.44
CA ARG A 13 -18.41 6.15 1.61
C ARG A 13 -19.14 7.24 2.41
N THR A 14 -18.43 8.08 3.17
CA THR A 14 -19.08 9.29 3.76
C THR A 14 -18.17 10.51 3.98
N SER A 15 -16.90 10.50 3.59
CA SER A 15 -16.05 11.70 3.77
C SER A 15 -14.97 11.85 2.67
N ALA A 16 -15.42 11.98 1.42
CA ALA A 16 -14.55 11.97 0.24
C ALA A 16 -13.43 13.03 0.24
N LYS A 17 -13.64 14.22 0.81
CA LYS A 17 -12.68 15.34 0.72
C LYS A 17 -11.53 15.25 1.74
N ALA A 18 -11.82 14.94 3.00
CA ALA A 18 -10.79 14.73 4.03
C ALA A 18 -10.02 13.42 3.82
N ARG A 19 -10.67 12.40 3.23
CA ARG A 19 -10.08 11.09 2.95
C ARG A 19 -9.11 11.11 1.77
N ALA A 20 -9.23 12.07 0.84
CA ALA A 20 -8.28 12.24 -0.26
C ALA A 20 -6.90 12.73 0.24
N ALA A 21 -6.87 13.75 1.11
CA ALA A 21 -5.63 14.25 1.71
C ALA A 21 -4.97 13.23 2.66
N LYS A 22 -5.78 12.51 3.46
CA LYS A 22 -5.27 11.39 4.27
C LYS A 22 -4.79 10.21 3.40
N GLY A 23 -5.40 10.05 2.22
CA GLY A 23 -5.04 9.05 1.23
C GLY A 23 -3.70 9.33 0.57
N SER A 24 -3.38 10.60 0.29
CA SER A 24 -2.07 10.99 -0.25
C SER A 24 -0.95 10.79 0.76
N GLU A 25 -1.17 11.09 2.04
CA GLU A 25 -0.17 10.84 3.09
C GLU A 25 0.08 9.33 3.30
N ALA A 26 -0.99 8.52 3.35
CA ALA A 26 -0.86 7.07 3.41
C ALA A 26 -0.22 6.46 2.15
N PHE A 27 -0.41 7.09 0.99
CA PHE A 27 0.27 6.72 -0.25
C PHE A 27 1.77 7.04 -0.16
N THR A 28 2.15 8.25 0.25
CA THR A 28 3.56 8.64 0.44
C THR A 28 4.27 7.73 1.42
N ARG A 29 3.66 7.42 2.57
CA ARG A 29 4.22 6.48 3.55
C ARG A 29 4.38 5.07 2.98
N GLY A 30 3.41 4.59 2.20
CA GLY A 30 3.52 3.28 1.57
C GLY A 30 4.60 3.22 0.49
N VAL A 31 4.80 4.30 -0.28
CA VAL A 31 5.91 4.42 -1.25
C VAL A 31 7.25 4.42 -0.52
N ALA A 32 7.38 5.18 0.56
CA ALA A 32 8.60 5.22 1.37
C ALA A 32 8.92 3.85 1.99
N ALA A 33 7.90 3.18 2.55
CA ALA A 33 8.05 1.83 3.11
C ALA A 33 8.44 0.80 2.03
N LEU A 34 7.89 0.92 0.81
CA LEU A 34 8.27 0.08 -0.31
C LEU A 34 9.72 0.31 -0.73
N ALA A 35 10.14 1.57 -0.85
CA ALA A 35 11.51 1.93 -1.19
C ALA A 35 12.51 1.39 -0.16
N GLN A 36 12.19 1.52 1.13
CA GLN A 36 13.00 0.96 2.22
C GLN A 36 13.10 -0.57 2.14
N TYR A 37 11.97 -1.25 1.90
CA TYR A 37 11.96 -2.70 1.72
C TYR A 37 12.79 -3.15 0.51
N ILE A 38 12.67 -2.47 -0.64
CA ILE A 38 13.45 -2.78 -1.84
C ILE A 38 14.94 -2.55 -1.57
N ALA A 39 15.31 -1.46 -0.91
CA ALA A 39 16.71 -1.18 -0.56
C ALA A 39 17.30 -2.25 0.38
N ARG A 40 16.49 -2.79 1.29
CA ARG A 40 16.91 -3.82 2.26
C ARG A 40 16.94 -5.22 1.67
N GLU A 41 15.87 -5.63 0.98
CA GLU A 41 15.64 -7.02 0.57
C GLU A 41 15.98 -7.26 -0.91
N ALA A 42 16.27 -6.20 -1.68
CA ALA A 42 16.46 -6.21 -3.14
C ALA A 42 15.30 -6.90 -3.89
N ARG A 43 14.09 -6.86 -3.32
CA ARG A 43 12.90 -7.53 -3.82
C ARG A 43 11.71 -6.60 -3.83
N THR A 44 10.89 -6.75 -4.86
CA THR A 44 9.64 -6.01 -5.06
C THR A 44 8.40 -6.79 -4.58
N VAL A 45 8.56 -8.10 -4.34
CA VAL A 45 7.50 -8.98 -3.84
C VAL A 45 7.51 -8.96 -2.31
N VAL A 46 6.50 -8.32 -1.75
CA VAL A 46 6.31 -8.19 -0.30
C VAL A 46 5.31 -9.24 0.18
N PRO A 47 5.64 -10.06 1.20
CA PRO A 47 4.68 -10.98 1.81
C PRO A 47 3.45 -10.23 2.33
N ARG A 48 2.25 -10.80 2.16
CA ARG A 48 1.00 -10.11 2.52
C ARG A 48 0.90 -9.69 4.00
N GLY A 49 1.57 -10.43 4.89
CA GLY A 49 1.64 -10.14 6.33
C GLY A 49 2.75 -9.16 6.72
N HIS A 50 3.59 -8.73 5.78
CA HIS A 50 4.75 -7.91 6.06
C HIS A 50 4.36 -6.52 6.54
N THR A 51 5.03 -6.07 7.59
CA THR A 51 4.90 -4.73 8.16
C THR A 51 6.27 -4.10 8.19
N GLU A 52 6.40 -2.99 7.49
CA GLU A 52 7.60 -2.16 7.50
C GLU A 52 7.46 -1.03 8.49
N HIS A 53 8.56 -0.73 9.18
CA HIS A 53 8.63 0.40 10.09
C HIS A 53 9.47 1.49 9.43
N LEU A 54 8.81 2.61 9.16
CA LEU A 54 9.46 3.82 8.67
C LEU A 54 10.31 4.44 9.77
N GLU A 55 11.27 5.26 9.37
CA GLU A 55 12.15 6.01 10.27
C GLU A 55 11.38 6.99 11.18
N ASP A 56 10.18 7.40 10.77
CA ASP A 56 9.26 8.24 11.57
C ASP A 56 8.54 7.45 12.70
N GLY A 57 8.82 6.15 12.84
CA GLY A 57 8.18 5.25 13.79
C GLY A 57 6.82 4.70 13.31
N THR A 58 6.38 5.04 12.10
CA THR A 58 5.11 4.56 11.56
C THR A 58 5.23 3.12 11.06
N ALA A 59 4.37 2.24 11.58
CA ALA A 59 4.20 0.88 11.07
C ALA A 59 3.27 0.86 9.85
N VAL A 60 3.79 0.44 8.70
CA VAL A 60 3.05 0.29 7.44
C VAL A 60 2.95 -1.19 7.08
N ARG A 61 1.71 -1.69 6.99
CA ARG A 61 1.42 -3.06 6.52
C ARG A 61 1.63 -3.17 5.02
N LEU A 62 2.88 -3.18 4.58
CA LEU A 62 3.30 -3.03 3.20
C LEU A 62 2.63 -4.06 2.27
N GLY A 63 2.54 -5.33 2.69
CA GLY A 63 1.88 -6.37 1.89
C GLY A 63 0.37 -6.15 1.69
N VAL A 64 -0.32 -5.59 2.69
CA VAL A 64 -1.74 -5.22 2.60
C VAL A 64 -1.91 -3.96 1.76
N TRP A 65 -1.06 -2.96 1.97
CA TRP A 65 -1.07 -1.71 1.21
C TRP A 65 -0.85 -1.97 -0.28
N LEU A 66 0.12 -2.81 -0.64
CA LEU A 66 0.41 -3.17 -2.02
C LEU A 66 -0.78 -3.91 -2.67
N SER A 67 -1.42 -4.82 -1.93
CA SER A 67 -2.64 -5.49 -2.40
C SER A 67 -3.79 -4.50 -2.65
N ASN A 68 -3.98 -3.52 -1.76
CA ASN A 68 -5.00 -2.48 -1.92
C ASN A 68 -4.67 -1.55 -3.07
N GLN A 69 -3.38 -1.27 -3.30
CA GLN A 69 -2.91 -0.43 -4.39
C GLN A 69 -3.12 -1.12 -5.74
N LYS A 70 -2.83 -2.43 -5.84
CA LYS A 70 -3.17 -3.25 -7.01
C LYS A 70 -4.67 -3.26 -7.30
N ASN A 71 -5.52 -3.33 -6.26
CA ASN A 71 -6.97 -3.28 -6.46
C ASN A 71 -7.49 -1.89 -6.83
N ARG A 72 -6.69 -0.84 -6.57
CA ARG A 72 -7.02 0.55 -6.91
C ARG A 72 -6.25 1.05 -8.13
N SER A 73 -5.44 0.22 -8.78
CA SER A 73 -4.63 0.60 -9.96
C SER A 73 -5.51 1.13 -11.08
N ASP A 74 -6.70 0.54 -11.24
CA ASP A 74 -7.78 1.00 -12.13
C ASP A 74 -8.20 2.48 -11.91
N ARG A 75 -7.96 3.02 -10.71
CA ARG A 75 -8.32 4.38 -10.31
C ARG A 75 -7.11 5.26 -10.00
N LEU A 76 -5.90 4.76 -10.20
CA LEU A 76 -4.65 5.50 -9.97
C LEU A 76 -4.20 6.11 -11.28
N SER A 77 -3.70 7.35 -11.22
CA SER A 77 -3.08 7.95 -12.40
C SER A 77 -1.75 7.25 -12.71
N GLU A 78 -1.35 7.26 -13.98
CA GLU A 78 -0.08 6.71 -14.45
C GLU A 78 1.13 7.28 -13.67
N GLN A 79 1.08 8.55 -13.27
CA GLN A 79 2.11 9.15 -12.41
C GLN A 79 2.22 8.50 -11.03
N GLN A 80 1.08 8.14 -10.41
CA GLN A 80 1.10 7.46 -9.11
C GLN A 80 1.57 6.02 -9.25
N LEU A 81 1.26 5.38 -10.37
CA LEU A 81 1.75 4.05 -10.72
C LEU A 81 3.27 4.08 -10.94
N ALA A 82 3.79 4.99 -11.76
CA ALA A 82 5.23 5.16 -11.97
C ALA A 82 6.01 5.42 -10.68
N LYS A 83 5.43 6.19 -9.74
CA LYS A 83 6.05 6.48 -8.43
C LYS A 83 6.30 5.27 -7.55
N LEU A 84 5.59 4.17 -7.81
CA LEU A 84 5.76 2.93 -7.06
C LEU A 84 6.89 2.07 -7.64
N GLY A 85 7.43 2.43 -8.82
CA GLY A 85 8.60 1.77 -9.42
C GLY A 85 8.41 0.28 -9.69
N LEU A 86 7.17 -0.18 -9.62
CA LEU A 86 6.79 -1.55 -9.83
C LEU A 86 6.29 -1.64 -11.26
N ASP A 87 7.06 -2.32 -12.11
CA ASP A 87 6.57 -2.83 -13.37
C ASP A 87 5.51 -3.88 -13.03
N TRP A 88 4.26 -3.45 -12.81
CA TRP A 88 3.15 -4.37 -12.63
C TRP A 88 2.75 -4.93 -14.00
N ALA A 89 3.58 -5.85 -14.50
CA ALA A 89 3.26 -6.75 -15.60
C ALA A 89 2.61 -8.03 -15.06
#